data_AF-A0AAV4GB46-F1
#
_entry.id   AF-A0AAV4GB46-F1
#
_cell.length_a   1.000
_cell.length_b   1.000
_cell.length_c   1.000
_cell.angle_alpha   90.00
_cell.angle_beta   90.00
_cell.angle_gamma   90.00
#
_symmetry.space_group_name_H-M   'P 1'
#
loop_
_entity.id
_entity.type
_entity.pdbx_description
1 polymer ?
#
loop_
_entity_poly.entity_id
_entity_poly.type
_entity_poly.pdbx_seq_one_letter_code
_entity_poly.pdbx_strand_id
1 'polypeptide(L)'
;MRTASCITASPTDFIVIDRQLYSVSVKEFLEKQYQDKTQFVDRNPLFRQWTPRQRNQLVISMTKIKIGFNERLVRQGKEVDGIYFIFK
;
A
#
# COMPACT_ATOMS: atom_id res chain seq x y z
N MET A 1 -22.16 -7.70 -13.05
CA MET A 1 -22.52 -8.96 -13.73
C MET A 1 -22.05 -10.09 -12.84
N ARG A 2 -22.93 -11.01 -12.42
CA ARG A 2 -22.52 -12.24 -11.72
C ARG A 2 -22.23 -13.29 -12.78
N THR A 3 -21.07 -13.93 -12.71
CA THR A 3 -20.60 -14.92 -13.70
C THR A 3 -20.70 -16.36 -13.19
N ALA A 4 -20.99 -16.54 -11.90
CA ALA A 4 -21.14 -17.84 -11.26
C ALA A 4 -22.25 -17.80 -10.20
N SER A 5 -22.81 -18.98 -9.93
CA SER A 5 -23.73 -19.23 -8.83
C SER A 5 -22.97 -19.81 -7.64
N CYS A 6 -23.24 -19.32 -6.43
CA CYS A 6 -22.68 -19.86 -5.20
C CYS A 6 -23.80 -20.54 -4.43
N ILE A 7 -23.61 -21.81 -4.06
CA ILE A 7 -24.60 -22.66 -3.38
C ILE A 7 -23.91 -23.26 -2.16
N THR A 8 -24.58 -23.29 -1.01
CA THR A 8 -24.09 -23.93 0.21
C THR A 8 -24.86 -25.23 0.49
N ALA A 9 -24.14 -26.28 0.85
CA ALA A 9 -24.71 -27.59 1.19
C ALA A 9 -25.00 -27.75 2.69
N SER A 10 -24.48 -26.83 3.51
CA SER A 10 -24.61 -26.84 4.97
C SER A 10 -24.86 -25.41 5.50
N PRO A 11 -25.39 -25.25 6.73
CA PRO A 11 -25.48 -23.95 7.39
C PRO A 11 -24.12 -23.25 7.36
N THR A 12 -24.07 -22.05 6.81
CA THR A 12 -22.84 -21.28 6.55
C THR A 12 -23.12 -19.80 6.77
N ASP A 13 -22.25 -19.13 7.51
CA ASP A 13 -22.32 -17.69 7.71
C ASP A 13 -21.45 -16.96 6.68
N PHE A 14 -21.93 -15.80 6.22
CA PHE A 14 -21.22 -14.95 5.27
C PHE A 14 -21.03 -13.55 5.84
N ILE A 15 -19.85 -12.98 5.62
CA ILE A 15 -19.60 -11.56 5.80
C ILE A 15 -19.76 -10.89 4.44
N VAL A 16 -20.77 -10.03 4.32
CA VAL A 16 -21.05 -9.28 3.09
C VAL A 16 -20.60 -7.85 3.29
N ILE A 17 -19.73 -7.38 2.40
CA ILE A 17 -19.33 -5.98 2.32
C ILE A 17 -20.03 -5.39 1.11
N ASP A 18 -20.91 -4.41 1.35
CA ASP A 18 -21.57 -3.71 0.27
C ASP A 18 -20.56 -2.96 -0.62
N ARG A 19 -20.82 -2.89 -1.92
CA ARG A 19 -19.91 -2.24 -2.87
C ARG A 19 -19.72 -0.76 -2.55
N GLN A 20 -20.77 -0.06 -2.14
CA GLN A 20 -20.69 1.35 -1.77
C GLN A 20 -19.87 1.50 -0.49
N LEU A 21 -20.10 0.65 0.51
CA LEU A 21 -19.31 0.65 1.75
C LEU A 21 -17.81 0.40 1.46
N TYR A 22 -17.48 -0.62 0.67
CA TYR A 22 -16.11 -0.87 0.23
C TYR A 22 -15.53 0.33 -0.51
N SER A 23 -16.30 0.91 -1.45
CA SER A 23 -15.83 2.02 -2.28
C SER A 23 -15.61 3.30 -1.49
N VAL A 24 -16.30 3.53 -0.37
CA VAL A 24 -16.03 4.68 0.50
C VAL A 24 -14.85 4.36 1.41
N SER A 25 -14.92 3.26 2.17
CA SER A 25 -13.93 2.96 3.20
C SER A 25 -12.54 2.62 2.65
N VAL A 26 -12.47 1.80 1.59
CA VAL A 26 -11.19 1.35 1.03
C VAL A 26 -10.59 2.41 0.11
N LYS A 27 -11.42 3.11 -0.68
CA LYS A 27 -10.93 4.14 -1.59
C LYS A 27 -10.31 5.30 -0.82
N GLU A 28 -10.99 5.82 0.20
CA GLU A 28 -10.44 6.90 1.03
C GLU A 28 -9.12 6.49 1.69
N PHE A 29 -9.03 5.26 2.17
CA PHE A 29 -7.79 4.73 2.74
C PHE A 29 -6.66 4.64 1.70
N LEU A 30 -6.96 4.10 0.51
CA LEU A 30 -5.99 3.97 -0.58
C LEU A 30 -5.55 5.33 -1.13
N GLU A 31 -6.49 6.27 -1.28
CA GLU A 31 -6.21 7.65 -1.69
C GLU A 31 -5.30 8.34 -0.67
N LYS A 32 -5.59 8.18 0.62
CA LYS A 32 -4.72 8.71 1.68
C LYS A 32 -3.31 8.09 1.62
N GLN A 33 -3.19 6.78 1.46
CA GLN A 33 -1.89 6.12 1.30
C GLN A 33 -1.13 6.63 0.07
N TYR A 34 -1.84 6.83 -1.04
CA TYR A 34 -1.24 7.36 -2.27
C TYR A 34 -0.79 8.82 -2.10
N GLN A 35 -1.60 9.64 -1.43
CA GLN A 35 -1.29 11.03 -1.15
C GLN A 35 -0.09 11.17 -0.22
N ASP A 36 -0.01 10.35 0.84
CA ASP A 36 1.13 10.31 1.76
C ASP A 36 2.44 10.01 1.00
N LYS A 37 2.43 9.00 0.12
CA LYS A 37 3.60 8.65 -0.72
C LYS A 37 3.96 9.77 -1.70
N THR A 38 2.96 10.37 -2.34
CA THR A 38 3.16 11.49 -3.28
C THR A 38 3.82 12.67 -2.58
N GLN A 39 3.29 13.08 -1.42
CA GLN A 39 3.87 14.18 -0.64
C GLN A 39 5.29 13.87 -0.17
N PHE A 40 5.57 12.62 0.21
CA PHE A 40 6.92 12.21 0.57
C PHE A 40 7.90 12.37 -0.61
N VAL A 41 7.53 11.85 -1.78
CA VAL A 41 8.38 11.89 -2.98
C VAL A 41 8.60 13.34 -3.44
N ASP A 42 7.56 14.16 -3.43
CA ASP A 42 7.65 15.56 -3.89
C ASP A 42 8.47 16.45 -2.95
N ARG A 43 8.44 16.19 -1.63
CA ARG A 43 9.18 16.98 -0.63
C ARG A 43 10.62 16.52 -0.45
N ASN A 44 10.95 15.29 -0.83
CA ASN A 44 12.27 14.73 -0.59
C ASN A 44 13.30 15.24 -1.62
N PRO A 45 14.39 15.91 -1.20
CA PRO A 45 15.40 16.45 -2.11
C PRO A 45 16.03 15.42 -3.06
N LEU A 46 16.06 14.14 -2.67
CA LEU A 46 16.62 13.06 -3.48
C LEU A 46 15.92 12.90 -4.85
N PHE A 47 14.63 13.25 -4.93
CA PHE A 47 13.83 13.07 -6.14
C PHE A 47 13.54 14.37 -6.89
N ARG A 48 14.18 15.48 -6.48
CA ARG A 48 13.94 16.81 -7.07
C ARG A 48 14.26 16.88 -8.57
N GLN A 49 15.30 16.17 -9.00
CA GLN A 49 15.73 16.12 -10.40
C GLN A 49 15.00 15.06 -11.22
N TRP A 50 14.16 14.23 -10.60
CA TRP A 50 13.46 13.16 -11.30
C TRP A 50 12.35 13.74 -12.18
N THR A 51 12.04 13.07 -13.28
CA THR A 51 10.88 13.44 -14.11
C THR A 51 9.57 13.13 -13.37
N PRO A 52 8.46 13.83 -13.70
CA PRO A 52 7.15 13.50 -13.13
C PRO A 52 6.78 12.02 -13.32
N ARG A 53 7.13 11.42 -14.46
CA ARG A 53 6.89 10.00 -14.74
C ARG A 53 7.66 9.09 -13.78
N GLN A 54 8.94 9.37 -13.51
CA GLN A 54 9.76 8.61 -12.57
C GLN A 54 9.23 8.74 -11.14
N ARG A 55 8.83 9.95 -10.72
CA ARG A 55 8.21 10.16 -9.40
C ARG A 55 6.90 9.39 -9.27
N ASN A 56 6.02 9.43 -10.27
CA ASN A 56 4.78 8.67 -10.26
C ASN A 56 5.03 7.16 -10.15
N GLN A 57 6.03 6.65 -10.89
CA GLN A 57 6.39 5.23 -10.81
C GLN A 57 6.93 4.85 -9.42
N LEU A 58 7.71 5.73 -8.78
CA LEU A 58 8.18 5.54 -7.40
C LEU A 58 7.02 5.52 -6.39
N VAL A 59 6.08 6.46 -6.49
CA VAL A 59 4.89 6.51 -5.62
C VAL A 59 4.09 5.20 -5.70
N ILE A 60 3.97 4.63 -6.90
CA ILE A 60 3.26 3.36 -7.11
C ILE A 60 4.03 2.18 -6.50
N SER A 61 5.36 2.13 -6.66
CA SER A 61 6.18 0.99 -6.19
C SER A 61 6.52 1.01 -4.70
N MET A 62 6.49 2.18 -4.05
CA MET A 62 6.78 2.30 -2.63
C MET A 62 5.78 1.51 -1.77
N THR A 63 6.30 0.76 -0.80
CA THR A 63 5.47 0.01 0.15
C THR A 63 5.71 0.52 1.57
N LYS A 64 4.63 0.79 2.31
CA LYS A 64 4.71 1.22 3.70
C LYS A 64 4.72 -0.03 4.59
N ILE A 65 5.78 -0.18 5.38
CA ILE A 65 5.91 -1.25 6.36
C ILE A 65 5.91 -0.64 7.77
N LYS A 66 5.35 -1.37 8.73
CA LYS A 66 5.45 -1.03 10.15
C LYS A 66 6.43 -2.00 10.79
N ILE A 67 7.39 -1.47 11.53
CA ILE A 67 8.40 -2.25 12.23
C ILE A 67 8.19 -2.01 13.72
N GLY A 68 8.05 -3.10 14.48
CA GLY A 68 7.88 -3.08 15.92
C GLY A 68 9.15 -2.67 16.67
N PHE A 69 8.99 -2.31 17.94
CA PHE A 69 10.13 -2.09 18.82
C PHE A 69 10.96 -3.38 18.95
N ASN A 70 12.28 -3.28 18.86
CA ASN A 70 13.24 -4.40 18.82
C ASN A 70 13.11 -5.37 17.65
N GLU A 71 12.27 -5.07 16.64
CA GLU A 71 12.20 -5.85 15.43
C GLU A 71 13.37 -5.50 14.49
N ARG A 72 13.99 -6.52 13.88
CA ARG A 72 15.15 -6.33 13.00
C ARG A 72 14.67 -6.07 11.58
N LEU A 73 14.82 -4.82 11.11
CA LEU A 73 14.50 -4.44 9.73
C LEU A 73 15.48 -5.08 8.71
N VAL A 74 16.78 -5.01 8.99
CA VAL A 74 17.82 -5.59 8.13
C VAL A 74 18.85 -6.34 8.97
N ARG A 75 19.54 -7.30 8.34
CA ARG A 75 20.62 -8.08 8.96
C ARG A 75 21.92 -7.85 8.20
N GLN A 76 23.00 -7.55 8.93
CA GLN A 76 24.33 -7.43 8.34
C GLN A 76 24.74 -8.73 7.63
N GLY A 77 25.36 -8.60 6.46
CA GLY A 77 25.79 -9.73 5.62
C GLY A 77 24.69 -10.35 4.76
N LYS A 78 23.44 -9.87 4.87
CA LYS A 78 22.37 -10.21 3.92
C LYS A 78 22.51 -9.36 2.65
N GLU A 79 22.10 -9.91 1.51
CA GLU A 79 22.00 -9.17 0.25
C GLU A 79 21.03 -7.99 0.37
N VAL A 80 21.36 -6.90 -0.34
CA VAL A 80 20.55 -5.68 -0.37
C VAL A 80 19.30 -5.94 -1.23
N ASP A 81 18.13 -5.85 -0.60
CA ASP A 81 16.83 -6.09 -1.24
C ASP A 81 16.08 -4.80 -1.61
N GLY A 82 16.57 -3.64 -1.16
CA GLY A 82 15.96 -2.36 -1.51
C GLY A 82 16.46 -1.19 -0.68
N ILE A 83 15.80 -0.05 -0.87
CA ILE A 83 16.05 1.20 -0.14
C ILE A 83 14.86 1.47 0.78
N TYR A 84 15.15 1.74 2.05
CA TYR A 84 14.17 2.04 3.07
C TYR A 84 14.24 3.52 3.44
N PHE A 85 13.07 4.14 3.60
CA PHE A 85 12.94 5.51 4.07
C PHE A 85 12.16 5.53 5.38
N ILE A 86 12.65 6.31 6.34
CA ILE A 86 11.92 6.54 7.59
C ILE A 86 10.79 7.53 7.28
N PHE A 87 9.55 7.07 7.46
CA PHE A 87 8.34 7.87 7.27
C PHE A 87 7.65 8.04 8.62
N LYS A 88 7.50 9.29 9.07
CA LYS A 88 6.89 9.65 10.37
C LYS A 88 5.45 10.10 10.18
#